data_AF-A0A7X6WFZ6-F1
#
_entry.id   AF-A0A7X6WFZ6-F1
#
_cell.length_a   1.000
_cell.length_b   1.000
_cell.length_c   1.000
_cell.angle_alpha   90.00
_cell.angle_beta   90.00
_cell.angle_gamma   90.00
#
_symmetry.space_group_name_H-M   'P 1'
#
loop_
_entity.id
_entity.type
_entity.pdbx_description
1 polymer ?
#
loop_
_entity_poly.entity_id
_entity_poly.type
_entity_poly.pdbx_seq_one_letter_code
_entity_poly.pdbx_strand_id
1 'polypeptide(L)'
;MKVNKKRFLLIATMVIIMAMVLSAFVFAQGDEEPLPAVYSTMWALLPPIIAIALALITKEVYSSLFIGILAGALLVKNGNPVTAFTTMVNDGFIASLSDSWNVGILMFLVILGIIVVVMNRAGGSKAYGEWASTKISTRKGAMGATFGLGIIIFIDDYFNCLTVGSVMRPVTDNHNISRAKLAYLIDSTAAPICMIAPISSWAAAVTGVVEGYNGLELFIKAIPYNFYSLLTLVMIAFIIFRDLDYGPMRKYERNAVLHGDIFTDSKTPFEDEMQDVVSDKGTVIDLVLPIVVLIVSSVVGMIYTGGFFSGESFIDSFANSDASLGLAM
;
A
#
# COMPACT_ATOMS: atom_id res chain seq x y z
N MET A 1 14.96 8.53 16.81
CA MET A 1 15.88 7.55 17.46
C MET A 1 17.08 7.35 16.52
N LYS A 2 18.31 7.72 16.91
CA LYS A 2 19.50 7.59 16.03
C LYS A 2 19.82 6.11 15.85
N VAL A 3 19.43 5.51 14.73
CA VAL A 3 19.97 4.20 14.32
C VAL A 3 21.49 4.37 14.25
N ASN A 4 22.21 3.55 15.00
CA ASN A 4 23.66 3.61 15.02
C ASN A 4 24.13 3.18 13.63
N LYS A 5 24.50 4.13 12.76
CA LYS A 5 24.91 3.89 11.37
C LYS A 5 25.90 2.73 11.25
N LYS A 6 26.74 2.53 12.27
CA LYS A 6 27.66 1.38 12.38
C LYS A 6 26.97 0.03 12.47
N ARG A 7 25.84 -0.10 13.20
CA ARG A 7 25.05 -1.33 13.29
C ARG A 7 24.30 -1.64 11.99
N PHE A 8 23.74 -0.63 11.34
CA PHE A 8 23.11 -0.81 10.02
C PHE A 8 24.13 -1.27 8.98
N LEU A 9 25.28 -0.58 8.93
CA LEU A 9 26.38 -0.96 8.04
C LEU A 9 26.85 -2.39 8.36
N LEU A 10 27.04 -2.74 9.64
CA LEU A 10 27.45 -4.09 10.05
C LEU A 10 26.45 -5.17 9.59
N ILE A 11 25.15 -4.97 9.79
CA ILE A 11 24.13 -5.95 9.39
C ILE A 11 24.07 -6.07 7.87
N ALA A 12 24.05 -4.95 7.15
CA ALA A 12 24.08 -4.95 5.68
C ALA A 12 25.33 -5.66 5.14
N THR A 13 26.50 -5.37 5.71
CA THR A 13 27.76 -6.00 5.32
C THR A 13 27.76 -7.50 5.64
N MET A 14 27.24 -7.89 6.80
CA MET A 14 27.15 -9.29 7.21
C MET A 14 26.18 -10.09 6.32
N VAL A 15 25.08 -9.47 5.89
CA VAL A 15 24.13 -10.04 4.92
C VAL A 15 24.75 -10.18 3.53
N ILE A 16 25.49 -9.17 3.06
CA ILE A 16 26.22 -9.21 1.78
C ILE A 16 27.30 -10.31 1.83
N ILE A 17 28.05 -10.41 2.93
CA ILE A 17 29.04 -11.47 3.13
C ILE A 17 28.37 -12.84 3.18
N MET A 18 27.22 -12.97 3.85
CA MET A 18 26.49 -14.23 3.91
C MET A 18 25.96 -14.64 2.52
N ALA A 19 25.44 -13.70 1.72
CA ALA A 19 25.05 -13.95 0.34
C ALA A 19 26.25 -14.37 -0.53
N MET A 20 27.42 -13.74 -0.36
CA MET A 20 28.66 -14.10 -1.06
C MET A 20 29.23 -15.47 -0.64
N VAL A 21 29.13 -15.83 0.64
CA VAL A 21 29.60 -17.12 1.16
C VAL A 21 28.69 -18.24 0.67
N LEU A 22 27.38 -18.03 0.62
CA LEU A 22 26.41 -19.02 0.11
C LEU A 22 26.60 -19.27 -1.39
N SER A 23 26.99 -18.27 -2.17
CA SER A 23 27.35 -18.44 -3.57
C SER A 23 28.71 -19.10 -3.82
N ALA A 24 29.63 -19.10 -2.85
CA ALA A 24 30.96 -19.69 -3.00
C ALA A 24 30.98 -21.23 -2.92
N PHE A 25 29.83 -21.87 -2.63
CA PHE A 25 29.74 -23.31 -2.40
C PHE A 25 29.52 -24.18 -3.65
N VAL A 26 29.44 -23.65 -4.87
CA VAL A 26 29.22 -24.50 -6.05
C VAL A 26 30.01 -24.00 -7.27
N PHE A 27 31.10 -24.70 -7.58
CA PHE A 27 31.72 -24.70 -8.91
C PHE A 27 31.00 -25.71 -9.79
N ALA A 28 30.42 -25.29 -10.92
CA ALA A 28 30.19 -26.16 -12.07
C ALA A 28 30.02 -25.36 -13.37
N GLN A 29 30.76 -25.80 -14.41
CA GLN A 29 30.79 -25.31 -15.79
C GLN A 29 29.52 -25.69 -16.57
N GLY A 30 29.08 -24.81 -17.48
CA GLY A 30 28.11 -25.12 -18.54
C GLY A 30 27.65 -23.86 -19.29
N ASP A 31 27.65 -23.90 -20.63
CA ASP A 31 27.38 -22.79 -21.58
C ASP A 31 25.87 -22.45 -21.78
N GLU A 32 25.03 -22.68 -20.78
CA GLU A 32 23.67 -22.12 -20.70
C GLU A 32 23.67 -21.09 -19.57
N GLU A 33 22.95 -19.96 -19.67
CA GLU A 33 22.86 -19.01 -18.55
C GLU A 33 22.50 -19.79 -17.28
N PRO A 34 23.45 -19.94 -16.34
CA PRO A 34 23.27 -20.93 -15.29
C PRO A 34 22.12 -20.45 -14.41
N LEU A 35 21.09 -21.29 -14.26
CA LEU A 35 20.03 -21.07 -13.30
C LEU A 35 20.67 -20.68 -11.96
N PRO A 36 20.11 -19.68 -11.24
CA PRO A 36 20.67 -19.26 -9.96
C PRO A 36 20.87 -20.47 -9.05
N ALA A 37 22.01 -20.56 -8.36
CA ALA A 37 22.33 -21.70 -7.49
C ALA A 37 21.29 -21.92 -6.38
N VAL A 38 20.49 -20.90 -6.08
CA VAL A 38 19.41 -20.91 -5.09
C VAL A 38 18.01 -21.12 -5.68
N TYR A 39 17.88 -21.33 -6.99
CA TYR A 39 16.59 -21.53 -7.66
C TYR A 39 15.81 -22.69 -7.03
N SER A 40 14.52 -22.46 -6.73
CA SER A 40 13.64 -23.43 -6.07
C SER A 40 14.13 -23.96 -4.71
N THR A 41 15.00 -23.21 -4.02
CA THR A 41 15.44 -23.51 -2.65
C THR A 41 14.89 -22.52 -1.64
N MET A 42 14.94 -22.85 -0.34
CA MET A 42 14.58 -21.94 0.75
C MET A 42 15.35 -20.61 0.69
N TRP A 43 16.56 -20.60 0.12
CA TRP A 43 17.40 -19.40 -0.01
C TRP A 43 16.87 -18.38 -1.01
N ALA A 44 15.94 -18.75 -1.91
CA ALA A 44 15.26 -17.80 -2.78
C ALA A 44 14.37 -16.80 -2.00
N LEU A 45 13.99 -17.14 -0.76
CA LEU A 45 13.24 -16.25 0.13
C LEU A 45 14.14 -15.25 0.87
N LEU A 46 15.47 -15.37 0.74
CA LEU A 46 16.40 -14.53 1.49
C LEU A 46 16.24 -13.03 1.13
N PRO A 47 16.10 -12.61 -0.15
CA PRO A 47 15.90 -11.19 -0.50
C PRO A 47 14.69 -10.53 0.17
N PRO A 48 13.45 -11.08 0.11
CA PRO A 48 12.31 -10.47 0.80
C PRO A 48 12.46 -10.51 2.33
N ILE A 49 13.06 -11.57 2.90
CA ILE A 49 13.32 -11.64 4.35
C ILE A 49 14.27 -10.52 4.79
N ILE A 50 15.35 -10.28 4.04
CA ILE A 50 16.30 -9.19 4.32
C ILE A 50 15.57 -7.85 4.25
N ALA A 51 14.80 -7.60 3.20
CA ALA A 51 14.07 -6.36 3.02
C ALA A 51 13.12 -6.09 4.19
N ILE A 52 12.31 -7.08 4.57
CA ILE A 52 11.34 -6.96 5.68
C ILE A 52 12.07 -6.79 7.02
N ALA A 53 13.07 -7.62 7.31
CA ALA A 53 13.81 -7.55 8.57
C ALA A 53 14.52 -6.20 8.74
N LEU A 54 15.19 -5.72 7.68
CA LEU A 54 15.83 -4.41 7.70
C LEU A 54 14.79 -3.30 7.80
N ALA A 55 13.66 -3.37 7.11
CA ALA A 55 12.61 -2.35 7.21
C ALA A 55 12.09 -2.22 8.64
N LEU A 56 11.85 -3.34 9.33
CA LEU A 56 11.39 -3.36 10.72
C LEU A 56 12.45 -2.84 11.71
N ILE A 57 13.74 -3.17 11.50
CA ILE A 57 14.83 -2.75 12.38
C ILE A 57 15.22 -1.28 12.17
N THR A 58 15.39 -0.88 10.91
CA THR A 58 15.90 0.45 10.52
C THR A 58 14.81 1.50 10.51
N LYS A 59 13.56 1.08 10.28
CA LYS A 59 12.43 1.96 9.99
C LYS A 59 12.65 2.82 8.74
N GLU A 60 13.53 2.38 7.84
CA GLU A 60 13.81 3.01 6.54
C GLU A 60 13.45 2.04 5.41
N VAL A 61 12.26 2.21 4.85
CA VAL A 61 11.71 1.29 3.84
C VAL A 61 12.55 1.31 2.56
N TYR A 62 12.88 2.50 2.03
CA TYR A 62 13.64 2.65 0.78
C TYR A 62 15.02 1.99 0.85
N SER A 63 15.80 2.29 1.91
CA SER A 63 17.12 1.69 2.14
C SER A 63 17.04 0.16 2.25
N SER A 64 15.99 -0.35 2.90
CA SER A 64 15.80 -1.79 3.12
C SER A 64 15.40 -2.53 1.84
N LEU A 65 14.52 -1.94 1.03
CA LEU A 65 14.15 -2.48 -0.28
C LEU A 65 15.36 -2.51 -1.22
N PHE A 66 16.16 -1.45 -1.24
CA PHE A 66 17.39 -1.40 -2.06
C PHE A 66 18.36 -2.54 -1.69
N ILE A 67 18.60 -2.78 -0.39
CA ILE A 67 19.45 -3.88 0.06
C ILE A 67 18.84 -5.25 -0.29
N GLY A 68 17.51 -5.39 -0.20
CA GLY A 68 16.80 -6.59 -0.64
C GLY A 68 17.01 -6.88 -2.13
N ILE A 69 16.86 -5.86 -2.99
CA ILE A 69 17.11 -5.98 -4.44
C ILE A 69 18.57 -6.35 -4.70
N LEU A 70 19.52 -5.70 -4.02
CA LEU A 70 20.95 -6.01 -4.14
C LEU A 70 21.25 -7.46 -3.74
N ALA A 71 20.65 -7.94 -2.65
CA ALA A 71 20.77 -9.33 -2.22
C ALA A 71 20.17 -10.29 -3.26
N GLY A 72 19.01 -9.95 -3.84
CA GLY A 72 18.40 -10.71 -4.93
C GLY A 72 19.30 -10.78 -6.17
N ALA A 73 19.85 -9.66 -6.61
CA ALA A 73 20.75 -9.60 -7.75
C ALA A 73 22.05 -10.41 -7.52
N LEU A 74 22.60 -10.37 -6.30
CA LEU A 74 23.74 -11.19 -5.91
C LEU A 74 23.42 -12.68 -5.98
N LEU A 75 22.24 -13.10 -5.49
CA LEU A 75 21.82 -14.50 -5.56
C LEU A 75 21.59 -14.97 -6.99
N VAL A 76 20.99 -14.13 -7.84
CA VAL A 76 20.76 -14.44 -9.26
C VAL A 76 22.07 -14.66 -10.00
N LYS A 77 23.08 -13.82 -9.75
CA LYS A 77 24.39 -13.92 -10.41
C LYS A 77 25.44 -14.67 -9.59
N ASN A 78 25.00 -15.63 -8.76
CA ASN A 78 25.87 -16.55 -8.02
C ASN A 78 27.01 -15.84 -7.28
N GLY A 79 26.70 -14.73 -6.62
CA GLY A 79 27.63 -13.98 -5.77
C GLY A 79 28.59 -13.04 -6.47
N ASN A 80 28.58 -12.96 -7.80
CA ASN A 80 29.48 -12.08 -8.54
C ASN A 80 28.99 -10.61 -8.43
N PRO A 81 29.71 -9.73 -7.71
CA PRO A 81 29.20 -8.40 -7.39
C PRO A 81 29.12 -7.46 -8.59
N VAL A 82 30.02 -7.62 -9.57
CA VAL A 82 30.05 -6.75 -10.77
C VAL A 82 28.86 -7.06 -11.66
N THR A 83 28.63 -8.34 -11.95
CA THR A 83 27.48 -8.76 -12.77
C THR A 83 26.16 -8.57 -12.04
N ALA A 84 26.12 -8.79 -10.72
CA ALA A 84 24.95 -8.51 -9.90
C ALA A 84 24.56 -7.02 -9.93
N PHE A 85 25.53 -6.11 -9.87
CA PHE A 85 25.26 -4.68 -10.00
C PHE A 85 24.66 -4.34 -11.37
N THR A 86 25.24 -4.86 -12.45
CA THR A 86 24.72 -4.66 -13.80
C THR A 86 23.31 -5.22 -13.95
N THR A 87 23.03 -6.41 -13.42
CA THR A 87 21.68 -7.01 -13.43
C THR A 87 20.69 -6.23 -12.59
N MET A 88 21.09 -5.75 -11.41
CA MET A 88 20.25 -4.89 -10.59
C MET A 88 19.81 -3.63 -11.36
N VAL A 89 20.74 -3.01 -12.09
CA VAL A 89 20.45 -1.79 -12.85
C VAL A 89 19.64 -2.10 -14.11
N ASN A 90 20.10 -3.02 -14.95
CA ASN A 90 19.46 -3.29 -16.25
C ASN A 90 18.18 -4.10 -16.12
N ASP A 91 18.26 -5.27 -15.47
CA ASP A 91 17.15 -6.22 -15.38
C ASP A 91 16.22 -5.91 -14.19
N GLY A 92 16.70 -5.14 -13.21
CA GLY A 92 15.90 -4.63 -12.10
C GLY A 92 15.30 -3.27 -12.41
N PHE A 93 16.08 -2.20 -12.19
CA PHE A 93 15.58 -0.82 -12.27
C PHE A 93 15.10 -0.41 -13.67
N ILE A 94 15.95 -0.56 -14.69
CA ILE A 94 15.62 -0.11 -16.05
C ILE A 94 14.46 -0.93 -16.61
N ALA A 95 14.50 -2.27 -16.50
CA ALA A 95 13.41 -3.12 -16.94
C ALA A 95 12.09 -2.78 -16.23
N SER A 96 12.10 -2.64 -14.90
CA SER A 96 10.88 -2.31 -14.14
C SER A 96 10.33 -0.92 -14.47
N LEU A 97 11.19 0.07 -14.73
CA LEU A 97 10.78 1.43 -15.12
C LEU A 97 10.36 1.53 -16.60
N SER A 98 10.75 0.57 -17.43
CA SER A 98 10.36 0.52 -18.85
C SER A 98 9.12 -0.35 -19.08
N ASP A 99 8.74 -1.15 -18.08
CA ASP A 99 7.55 -1.99 -18.12
C ASP A 99 6.29 -1.12 -18.08
N SER A 100 5.45 -1.25 -19.12
CA SER A 100 4.26 -0.41 -19.29
C SER A 100 3.25 -0.58 -18.16
N TRP A 101 3.14 -1.78 -17.58
CA TRP A 101 2.25 -2.05 -16.47
C TRP A 101 2.73 -1.34 -15.20
N ASN A 102 4.02 -1.40 -14.88
CA ASN A 102 4.57 -0.66 -13.74
C ASN A 102 4.44 0.87 -13.93
N VAL A 103 4.70 1.36 -15.15
CA VAL A 103 4.57 2.79 -15.47
C VAL A 103 3.12 3.26 -15.34
N GLY A 104 2.13 2.46 -15.75
CA GLY A 104 0.71 2.78 -15.57
C GLY A 104 0.35 2.98 -14.10
N ILE A 105 0.81 2.09 -13.22
CA ILE A 105 0.62 2.23 -11.76
C ILE A 105 1.32 3.49 -11.24
N LEU A 106 2.54 3.79 -11.68
CA LEU A 106 3.25 5.02 -11.29
C LEU A 106 2.47 6.28 -11.69
N MET A 107 1.93 6.32 -12.91
CA MET A 107 1.10 7.43 -13.37
C MET A 107 -0.16 7.58 -12.51
N PHE A 108 -0.85 6.46 -12.23
CA PHE A 108 -2.02 6.44 -11.36
C PHE A 108 -1.70 7.01 -9.97
N LEU A 109 -0.63 6.56 -9.33
CA LEU A 109 -0.21 7.05 -8.01
C LEU A 109 0.11 8.55 -8.00
N VAL A 110 0.74 9.06 -9.07
CA VAL A 110 1.04 10.49 -9.23
C VAL A 110 -0.25 11.30 -9.37
N ILE A 111 -1.18 10.88 -10.24
CA ILE A 111 -2.49 11.54 -10.44
C ILE A 111 -3.27 11.57 -9.12
N LEU A 112 -3.29 10.45 -8.40
CA LEU A 112 -3.95 10.30 -7.12
C LEU A 112 -3.34 11.26 -6.08
N GLY A 113 -2.02 11.32 -5.98
CA GLY A 113 -1.30 12.28 -5.14
C GLY A 113 -1.67 13.73 -5.46
N ILE A 114 -1.72 14.09 -6.74
CA ILE A 114 -2.12 15.43 -7.19
C ILE A 114 -3.56 15.74 -6.75
N ILE A 115 -4.50 14.82 -6.96
CA ILE A 115 -5.91 15.00 -6.58
C ILE A 115 -6.04 15.21 -5.06
N VAL A 116 -5.32 14.42 -4.25
CA VAL A 116 -5.32 14.58 -2.79
C VAL A 116 -4.76 15.94 -2.37
N VAL A 117 -3.66 16.39 -2.98
CA VAL A 117 -3.09 17.72 -2.70
C VAL A 117 -4.07 18.82 -3.10
N VAL A 118 -4.71 18.72 -4.27
CA VAL A 118 -5.71 19.70 -4.75
C VAL A 118 -6.91 19.76 -3.82
N MET A 119 -7.47 18.62 -3.41
CA MET A 119 -8.59 18.56 -2.44
C MET A 119 -8.24 19.22 -1.11
N ASN A 120 -7.03 18.96 -0.61
CA ASN A 120 -6.55 19.56 0.63
C ASN A 120 -6.35 21.07 0.51
N ARG A 121 -5.71 21.55 -0.58
CA ARG A 121 -5.48 22.98 -0.82
C ARG A 121 -6.76 23.76 -1.13
N ALA A 122 -7.72 23.13 -1.82
CA ALA A 122 -9.03 23.70 -2.07
C ALA A 122 -9.87 23.92 -0.79
N GLY A 123 -9.46 23.33 0.35
CA GLY A 123 -10.16 23.42 1.62
C GLY A 123 -11.26 22.38 1.80
N GLY A 124 -11.40 21.42 0.87
CA GLY A 124 -12.44 20.39 0.92
C GLY A 124 -12.34 19.51 2.17
N SER A 125 -11.14 19.07 2.52
CA SER A 125 -10.90 18.24 3.72
C SER A 125 -11.20 19.00 5.02
N LYS A 126 -10.91 20.31 5.07
CA LYS A 126 -11.24 21.18 6.21
C LYS A 126 -12.77 21.33 6.34
N ALA A 127 -13.44 21.68 5.25
CA ALA A 127 -14.89 21.84 5.21
C ALA A 127 -15.62 20.53 5.56
N TYR A 128 -15.13 19.39 5.07
CA TYR A 128 -15.62 18.08 5.48
C TYR A 128 -15.39 17.82 6.96
N GLY A 129 -14.20 18.12 7.50
CA GLY A 129 -13.92 17.97 8.92
C GLY A 129 -14.88 18.78 9.81
N GLU A 130 -15.14 20.03 9.44
CA GLU A 130 -16.10 20.91 10.13
C GLU A 130 -17.52 20.35 10.04
N TRP A 131 -17.99 20.02 8.84
CA TRP A 131 -19.31 19.40 8.64
C TRP A 131 -19.46 18.07 9.39
N ALA A 132 -18.47 17.19 9.26
CA ALA A 132 -18.47 15.87 9.88
C ALA A 132 -18.43 15.97 11.41
N SER A 133 -17.73 16.96 12.00
CA SER A 133 -17.73 17.16 13.45
C SER A 133 -19.12 17.57 14.00
N THR A 134 -19.98 18.18 13.19
CA THR A 134 -21.38 18.45 13.60
C THR A 134 -22.26 17.19 13.59
N LYS A 135 -21.89 16.16 12.81
CA LYS A 135 -22.64 14.90 12.67
C LYS A 135 -22.08 13.77 13.51
N ILE A 136 -20.76 13.71 13.66
CA ILE A 136 -20.02 12.69 14.38
C ILE A 136 -19.62 13.31 15.71
N SER A 137 -20.34 12.93 16.76
CA SER A 137 -20.15 13.47 18.11
C SER A 137 -19.36 12.55 19.06
N THR A 138 -18.99 11.35 18.60
CA THR A 138 -18.33 10.35 19.44
C THR A 138 -17.08 9.80 18.81
N ARG A 139 -16.08 9.48 19.65
CA ARG A 139 -14.85 8.77 19.26
C ARG A 139 -15.13 7.50 18.47
N LYS A 140 -16.09 6.69 18.94
CA LYS A 140 -16.53 5.46 18.25
C LYS A 140 -17.18 5.76 16.90
N GLY A 141 -17.97 6.83 16.81
CA GLY A 141 -18.54 7.29 15.56
C GLY A 141 -17.47 7.71 14.55
N ALA A 142 -16.42 8.41 14.99
CA ALA A 142 -15.30 8.80 14.12
C ALA A 142 -14.55 7.57 13.58
N MET A 143 -14.22 6.60 14.43
CA MET A 143 -13.59 5.35 13.99
C MET A 143 -14.50 4.52 13.07
N GLY A 144 -15.79 4.43 13.40
CA GLY A 144 -16.79 3.74 12.58
C GLY A 144 -16.99 4.41 11.22
N ALA A 145 -16.97 5.74 11.15
CA ALA A 145 -17.00 6.48 9.90
C ALA A 145 -15.74 6.24 9.06
N THR A 146 -14.55 6.20 9.69
CA THR A 146 -13.30 5.83 8.99
C THR A 146 -13.39 4.43 8.40
N PHE A 147 -13.85 3.46 9.18
CA PHE A 147 -14.04 2.09 8.74
C PHE A 147 -15.07 1.97 7.61
N GLY A 148 -16.22 2.64 7.76
CA GLY A 148 -17.28 2.65 6.75
C GLY A 148 -16.84 3.29 5.44
N LEU A 149 -16.12 4.41 5.49
CA LEU A 149 -15.56 5.04 4.30
C LEU A 149 -14.53 4.13 3.62
N GLY A 150 -13.70 3.45 4.39
CA GLY A 150 -12.79 2.43 3.88
C GLY A 150 -13.53 1.28 3.18
N ILE A 151 -14.66 0.83 3.72
CA ILE A 151 -15.48 -0.21 3.04
C ILE A 151 -16.04 0.29 1.71
N ILE A 152 -16.44 1.58 1.63
CA ILE A 152 -17.05 2.16 0.43
C ILE A 152 -16.02 2.33 -0.69
N ILE A 153 -14.77 2.68 -0.36
CA ILE A 153 -13.70 2.93 -1.35
C ILE A 153 -12.96 1.62 -1.68
N PHE A 154 -13.66 0.60 -2.16
CA PHE A 154 -13.11 -0.75 -2.36
C PHE A 154 -12.41 -0.99 -3.71
N ILE A 155 -12.28 0.05 -4.54
CA ILE A 155 -11.74 -0.06 -5.91
C ILE A 155 -10.25 -0.39 -5.89
N ASP A 156 -9.49 0.34 -5.08
CA ASP A 156 -8.04 0.23 -5.01
C ASP A 156 -7.55 0.61 -3.61
N ASP A 157 -6.55 -0.09 -3.10
CA ASP A 157 -6.06 0.07 -1.74
C ASP A 157 -5.17 1.30 -1.56
N TYR A 158 -4.41 1.72 -2.58
CA TYR A 158 -3.68 2.99 -2.55
C TYR A 158 -4.63 4.17 -2.51
N PHE A 159 -5.66 4.15 -3.37
CA PHE A 159 -6.68 5.19 -3.39
C PHE A 159 -7.43 5.28 -2.05
N ASN A 160 -7.84 4.13 -1.52
CA ASN A 160 -8.50 4.02 -0.23
C ASN A 160 -7.64 4.63 0.88
N CYS A 161 -6.38 4.21 0.99
CA CYS A 161 -5.47 4.67 2.04
C CYS A 161 -5.28 6.19 2.02
N LEU A 162 -5.03 6.75 0.83
CA LEU A 162 -4.75 8.18 0.68
C LEU A 162 -6.00 9.03 0.87
N THR A 163 -7.15 8.59 0.36
CA THR A 163 -8.41 9.32 0.46
C THR A 163 -9.01 9.25 1.85
N VAL A 164 -9.18 8.06 2.42
CA VAL A 164 -9.71 7.92 3.78
C VAL A 164 -8.79 8.64 4.76
N GLY A 165 -7.48 8.55 4.56
CA GLY A 165 -6.48 9.23 5.37
C GLY A 165 -6.56 10.76 5.32
N SER A 166 -6.78 11.37 4.15
CA SER A 166 -6.92 12.82 4.03
C SER A 166 -8.25 13.32 4.59
N VAL A 167 -9.34 12.59 4.33
CA VAL A 167 -10.71 12.94 4.70
C VAL A 167 -10.99 12.79 6.18
N MET A 168 -10.53 11.68 6.77
CA MET A 168 -10.86 11.35 8.16
C MET A 168 -9.89 11.95 9.17
N ARG A 169 -8.68 12.33 8.76
CA ARG A 169 -7.70 12.98 9.65
C ARG A 169 -8.27 14.14 10.47
N PRO A 170 -8.91 15.18 9.88
CA PRO A 170 -9.46 16.27 10.70
C PRO A 170 -10.58 15.81 11.65
N VAL A 171 -11.37 14.80 11.24
CA VAL A 171 -12.45 14.24 12.08
C VAL A 171 -11.89 13.48 13.27
N THR A 172 -10.85 12.67 13.06
CA THR A 172 -10.22 11.87 14.11
C THR A 172 -9.34 12.70 15.03
N ASP A 173 -8.66 13.72 14.49
CA ASP A 173 -7.85 14.67 15.26
C ASP A 173 -8.76 15.44 16.24
N ASN A 174 -9.94 15.90 15.80
CA ASN A 174 -10.95 16.55 16.68
C ASN A 174 -11.47 15.63 17.81
N HIS A 175 -11.38 14.31 17.64
CA HIS A 175 -11.79 13.32 18.63
C HIS A 175 -10.61 12.75 19.44
N ASN A 176 -9.43 13.37 19.35
CA ASN A 176 -8.19 12.93 19.99
C ASN A 176 -7.89 11.43 19.75
N ILE A 177 -8.14 10.92 18.54
CA ILE A 177 -7.71 9.57 18.14
C ILE A 177 -6.26 9.68 17.68
N SER A 178 -5.39 8.79 18.15
CA SER A 178 -3.99 8.82 17.78
C SER A 178 -3.82 8.55 16.28
N ARG A 179 -2.84 9.21 15.66
CA ARG A 179 -2.53 8.98 14.24
C ARG A 179 -2.08 7.56 13.95
N ALA A 180 -1.49 6.88 14.94
CA ALA A 180 -1.14 5.47 14.86
C ALA A 180 -2.39 4.58 14.72
N LYS A 181 -3.46 4.85 15.48
CA LYS A 181 -4.73 4.12 15.38
C LYS A 181 -5.46 4.45 14.08
N LEU A 182 -5.47 5.71 13.67
CA LEU A 182 -6.02 6.10 12.36
C LEU A 182 -5.32 5.34 11.23
N ALA A 183 -3.99 5.32 11.20
CA ALA A 183 -3.21 4.60 10.19
C ALA A 183 -3.53 3.10 10.20
N TYR A 184 -3.64 2.49 11.38
CA TYR A 184 -4.04 1.09 11.51
C TYR A 184 -5.45 0.84 10.93
N LEU A 185 -6.44 1.66 11.27
CA LEU A 185 -7.81 1.53 10.76
C LEU A 185 -7.86 1.64 9.24
N ILE A 186 -7.12 2.60 8.67
CA ILE A 186 -7.09 2.83 7.22
C ILE A 186 -6.44 1.63 6.51
N ASP A 187 -5.20 1.29 6.86
CA ASP A 187 -4.41 0.24 6.22
C ASP A 187 -5.09 -1.14 6.33
N SER A 188 -5.58 -1.46 7.54
CA SER A 188 -6.26 -2.73 7.81
C SER A 188 -7.68 -2.79 7.23
N THR A 189 -8.21 -1.70 6.66
CA THR A 189 -9.47 -1.73 5.91
C THR A 189 -9.23 -1.74 4.41
N ALA A 190 -8.30 -0.92 3.92
CA ALA A 190 -8.04 -0.69 2.50
C ALA A 190 -7.67 -1.98 1.75
N ALA A 191 -6.55 -2.63 2.10
CA ALA A 191 -6.16 -3.85 1.40
C ALA A 191 -7.16 -5.00 1.65
N PRO A 192 -7.65 -5.25 2.89
CA PRO A 192 -8.62 -6.30 3.14
C PRO A 192 -9.93 -6.19 2.36
N ILE A 193 -10.51 -4.98 2.23
CA ILE A 193 -11.75 -4.82 1.47
C ILE A 193 -11.52 -5.01 -0.03
N CYS A 194 -10.43 -4.46 -0.58
CA CYS A 194 -10.13 -4.60 -2.00
C CYS A 194 -9.90 -6.07 -2.37
N MET A 195 -9.31 -6.86 -1.47
CA MET A 195 -9.09 -8.31 -1.63
C MET A 195 -10.34 -9.19 -1.57
N ILE A 196 -11.49 -8.66 -1.14
CA ILE A 196 -12.76 -9.42 -1.08
C ILE A 196 -13.88 -8.78 -1.92
N ALA A 197 -13.66 -7.59 -2.45
CA ALA A 197 -14.60 -6.91 -3.33
C ALA A 197 -14.49 -7.51 -4.75
N PRO A 198 -15.61 -7.99 -5.35
CA PRO A 198 -15.58 -8.55 -6.71
C PRO A 198 -15.20 -7.53 -7.80
N ILE A 199 -15.32 -6.24 -7.48
CA ILE A 199 -15.06 -5.12 -8.39
C ILE A 199 -13.94 -4.29 -7.77
N SER A 200 -12.69 -4.72 -7.94
CA SER A 200 -11.49 -4.05 -7.42
C SER A 200 -10.26 -4.33 -8.29
N SER A 201 -9.19 -3.56 -8.08
CA SER A 201 -7.89 -3.76 -8.70
C SER A 201 -7.31 -5.14 -8.39
N TRP A 202 -7.57 -5.68 -7.20
CA TRP A 202 -7.17 -7.03 -6.80
C TRP A 202 -7.98 -8.13 -7.49
N ALA A 203 -9.28 -7.92 -7.72
CA ALA A 203 -10.08 -8.87 -8.50
C ALA A 203 -9.55 -8.95 -9.94
N ALA A 204 -9.31 -7.80 -10.59
CA ALA A 204 -8.71 -7.73 -11.93
C ALA A 204 -7.30 -8.37 -11.97
N ALA A 205 -6.45 -8.11 -10.98
CA ALA A 205 -5.11 -8.71 -10.93
C ALA A 205 -5.14 -10.24 -10.78
N VAL A 206 -6.00 -10.79 -9.91
CA VAL A 206 -6.09 -12.25 -9.72
C VAL A 206 -6.70 -12.94 -10.93
N THR A 207 -7.74 -12.34 -11.53
CA THR A 207 -8.38 -12.88 -12.73
C THR A 207 -7.42 -12.92 -13.92
N GLY A 208 -6.60 -11.89 -14.12
CA GLY A 208 -5.63 -11.82 -15.22
C GLY A 208 -4.47 -12.81 -15.13
N VAL A 209 -4.15 -13.35 -13.94
CA VAL A 209 -3.05 -14.31 -13.74
C VAL A 209 -3.49 -15.76 -13.97
N VAL A 210 -4.80 -16.04 -13.91
CA VAL A 210 -5.33 -17.41 -13.95
C VAL A 210 -5.76 -17.76 -15.38
N GLU A 211 -4.87 -18.43 -16.11
CA GLU A 211 -5.18 -18.93 -17.44
C GLU A 211 -6.06 -20.20 -17.39
N GLY A 212 -7.06 -20.28 -18.29
CA GLY A 212 -7.87 -21.48 -18.51
C GLY A 212 -9.06 -21.69 -17.55
N TYR A 213 -9.32 -20.75 -16.63
CA TYR A 213 -10.50 -20.75 -15.77
C TYR A 213 -11.23 -19.40 -15.84
N ASN A 214 -12.50 -19.36 -15.41
CA ASN A 214 -13.14 -18.09 -15.13
C ASN A 214 -12.51 -17.47 -13.87
N GLY A 215 -11.58 -16.54 -14.06
CA GLY A 215 -10.82 -15.92 -12.98
C GLY A 215 -11.71 -15.27 -11.92
N LEU A 216 -12.85 -14.69 -12.33
CA LEU A 216 -13.77 -14.01 -11.41
C LEU A 216 -14.53 -15.03 -10.56
N GLU A 217 -14.96 -16.13 -11.16
CA GLU A 217 -15.57 -17.25 -10.42
C GLU A 217 -14.59 -17.81 -9.39
N LEU A 218 -13.32 -17.99 -9.78
CA LEU A 218 -12.27 -18.44 -8.87
C LEU A 218 -12.05 -17.43 -7.74
N PHE A 219 -11.98 -16.14 -8.05
CA PHE A 219 -11.85 -15.07 -7.06
C PHE A 219 -12.99 -15.12 -6.04
N ILE A 220 -14.25 -15.18 -6.51
CA ILE A 220 -15.43 -15.26 -5.63
C ILE A 220 -15.38 -16.51 -4.75
N LYS A 221 -14.99 -17.66 -5.31
CA LYS A 221 -14.81 -18.91 -4.55
C LYS A 221 -13.64 -18.83 -3.55
N ALA A 222 -12.65 -17.99 -3.79
CA ALA A 222 -11.50 -17.80 -2.92
C ALA A 222 -11.78 -16.83 -1.74
N ILE A 223 -12.79 -15.94 -1.84
CA ILE A 223 -13.15 -14.97 -0.79
C ILE A 223 -13.26 -15.62 0.61
N PRO A 224 -14.00 -16.74 0.82
CA PRO A 224 -14.12 -17.36 2.13
C PRO A 224 -12.79 -17.89 2.71
N TYR A 225 -11.81 -18.17 1.85
CA TYR A 225 -10.49 -18.65 2.23
C TYR A 225 -9.49 -17.51 2.49
N ASN A 226 -9.88 -16.26 2.21
CA ASN A 226 -9.07 -15.09 2.53
C ASN A 226 -9.18 -14.73 4.03
N PHE A 227 -8.66 -15.62 4.87
CA PHE A 227 -8.78 -15.52 6.32
C PHE A 227 -8.15 -14.24 6.86
N TYR A 228 -7.06 -13.76 6.26
CA TYR A 228 -6.44 -12.51 6.69
C TYR A 228 -7.41 -11.34 6.52
N SER A 229 -8.00 -11.16 5.34
CA SER A 229 -8.93 -10.05 5.09
C SER A 229 -10.16 -10.13 6.00
N LEU A 230 -10.78 -11.32 6.07
CA LEU A 230 -11.99 -11.52 6.87
C LEU A 230 -11.75 -11.30 8.37
N LEU A 231 -10.70 -11.91 8.93
CA LEU A 231 -10.40 -11.77 10.35
C LEU A 231 -9.95 -10.35 10.71
N THR A 232 -9.25 -9.66 9.81
CA THR A 232 -8.81 -8.29 10.04
C THR A 232 -9.99 -7.31 10.08
N LEU A 233 -10.96 -7.45 9.17
CA LEU A 233 -12.18 -6.63 9.20
C LEU A 233 -13.01 -6.89 10.48
N VAL A 234 -13.11 -8.15 10.91
CA VAL A 234 -13.73 -8.50 12.19
C VAL A 234 -12.97 -7.90 13.37
N MET A 235 -11.64 -7.94 13.35
CA MET A 235 -10.79 -7.35 14.38
C MET A 235 -10.99 -5.84 14.48
N ILE A 236 -11.04 -5.12 13.36
CA ILE A 236 -11.32 -3.68 13.35
C ILE A 236 -12.69 -3.37 13.94
N ALA A 237 -13.73 -4.09 13.49
CA ALA A 237 -15.07 -3.94 14.05
C ALA A 237 -15.04 -4.16 15.57
N PHE A 238 -14.36 -5.21 16.04
CA PHE A 238 -14.19 -5.48 17.46
C PHE A 238 -13.47 -4.34 18.21
N ILE A 239 -12.37 -3.82 17.68
CA ILE A 239 -11.63 -2.69 18.26
C ILE A 239 -12.52 -1.46 18.39
N ILE A 240 -13.32 -1.15 17.36
CA ILE A 240 -14.24 0.00 17.36
C ILE A 240 -15.35 -0.19 18.42
N PHE A 241 -15.98 -1.37 18.48
CA PHE A 241 -17.08 -1.62 19.40
C PHE A 241 -16.62 -1.71 20.86
N ARG A 242 -15.50 -2.40 21.11
CA ARG A 242 -14.98 -2.65 22.46
C ARG A 242 -14.04 -1.56 22.97
N ASP A 243 -13.63 -0.62 22.11
CA ASP A 243 -12.64 0.42 22.41
C ASP A 243 -11.36 -0.18 23.02
N LEU A 244 -10.90 -1.27 22.41
CA LEU A 244 -9.84 -2.11 22.97
C LEU A 244 -8.59 -1.98 22.11
N ASP A 245 -7.62 -1.24 22.63
CA ASP A 245 -6.33 -1.03 21.97
C ASP A 245 -5.29 -2.03 22.45
N TYR A 246 -4.47 -2.53 21.53
CA TYR A 246 -3.46 -3.55 21.81
C TYR A 246 -2.04 -3.09 21.44
N GLY A 247 -1.06 -3.79 22.00
CA GLY A 247 0.36 -3.60 21.69
C GLY A 247 0.83 -2.14 21.87
N PRO A 248 1.73 -1.65 20.99
CA PRO A 248 2.20 -0.27 21.00
C PRO A 248 1.07 0.75 20.81
N MET A 249 0.04 0.44 20.00
CA MET A 249 -1.08 1.35 19.71
C MET A 249 -1.79 1.80 20.98
N ARG A 250 -1.93 0.90 21.97
CA ARG A 250 -2.50 1.24 23.29
C ARG A 250 -1.78 2.39 23.99
N LYS A 251 -0.45 2.50 23.83
CA LYS A 251 0.33 3.60 24.41
C LYS A 251 -0.01 4.92 23.73
N TYR A 252 -0.04 4.93 22.39
CA TYR A 252 -0.41 6.11 21.59
C TYR A 252 -1.83 6.59 21.93
N GLU A 253 -2.79 5.67 21.99
CA GLU A 253 -4.17 5.99 22.34
C GLU A 253 -4.32 6.52 23.77
N ARG A 254 -3.65 5.90 24.73
CA ARG A 254 -3.69 6.37 26.12
C ARG A 254 -3.16 7.80 26.24
N ASN A 255 -2.09 8.13 25.52
CA ASN A 255 -1.53 9.48 25.54
C ASN A 255 -2.43 10.49 24.82
N ALA A 256 -3.06 10.10 23.71
CA ALA A 256 -4.05 10.93 23.03
C ALA A 256 -5.23 11.27 23.95
N VAL A 257 -5.71 10.30 24.73
CA VAL A 257 -6.82 10.50 25.68
C VAL A 257 -6.40 11.31 26.93
N LEU A 258 -5.25 11.00 27.53
CA LEU A 258 -4.85 11.61 28.81
C LEU A 258 -4.14 12.96 28.66
N HIS A 259 -3.46 13.17 27.54
CA HIS A 259 -2.54 14.30 27.34
C HIS A 259 -2.85 15.11 26.08
N GLY A 260 -3.85 14.71 25.27
CA GLY A 260 -4.12 15.35 23.97
C GLY A 260 -3.01 15.11 22.94
N ASP A 261 -2.09 14.18 23.21
CA ASP A 261 -0.96 13.88 22.35
C ASP A 261 -1.33 12.78 21.35
N ILE A 262 -1.75 13.20 20.16
CA ILE A 262 -2.15 12.29 19.06
C ILE A 262 -0.95 11.71 18.28
N PHE A 263 0.29 12.11 18.59
CA PHE A 263 1.50 11.79 17.81
C PHE A 263 2.49 10.87 18.56
N THR A 264 2.52 10.95 19.89
CA THR A 264 3.49 10.37 20.84
C THR A 264 4.88 10.07 20.25
N ASP A 265 5.58 11.19 20.03
CA ASP A 265 7.02 11.41 19.95
C ASP A 265 7.75 10.82 18.73
N SER A 266 7.20 11.10 17.55
CA SER A 266 8.02 11.36 16.37
C SER A 266 8.49 12.81 16.40
N LYS A 267 9.82 13.04 16.39
CA LYS A 267 10.38 14.17 15.63
C LYS A 267 9.70 14.11 14.27
N THR A 268 8.77 15.00 14.03
CA THR A 268 7.91 15.03 12.86
C THR A 268 8.80 15.23 11.64
N PRO A 269 9.03 14.20 10.80
CA PRO A 269 9.73 14.41 9.55
C PRO A 269 8.81 15.11 8.53
N PHE A 270 7.51 15.24 8.85
CA PHE A 270 6.45 15.64 7.93
C PHE A 270 5.52 16.73 8.49
N GLU A 271 5.82 17.37 9.63
CA GLU A 271 5.05 18.57 10.02
C GLU A 271 5.40 19.80 9.18
N ASP A 272 6.58 19.80 8.55
CA ASP A 272 7.05 20.95 7.77
C ASP A 272 6.51 20.99 6.32
N GLU A 273 5.82 19.95 5.82
CA GLU A 273 5.50 19.88 4.38
C GLU A 273 4.10 20.32 3.97
N MET A 274 3.21 20.75 4.87
CA MET A 274 1.97 21.43 4.45
C MET A 274 1.50 22.48 5.47
N GLN A 275 2.31 23.53 5.72
CA GLN A 275 1.73 24.87 5.91
C GLN A 275 1.28 25.42 4.55
N ASP A 276 0.49 24.63 3.83
CA ASP A 276 -0.07 25.07 2.57
C ASP A 276 -1.17 26.10 2.86
N VAL A 277 -1.26 27.11 1.99
CA VAL A 277 -2.37 28.05 1.99
C VAL A 277 -3.64 27.26 1.66
N VAL A 278 -4.35 26.83 2.71
CA VAL A 278 -5.66 26.19 2.57
C VAL A 278 -6.70 27.27 2.32
N SER A 279 -7.47 27.14 1.24
CA SER A 279 -8.56 28.06 0.96
C SER A 279 -9.65 27.97 2.04
N ASP A 280 -10.04 29.11 2.60
CA ASP A 280 -11.18 29.19 3.53
C ASP A 280 -12.55 29.11 2.82
N LYS A 281 -12.56 29.06 1.49
CA LYS A 281 -13.79 28.94 0.68
C LYS A 281 -14.13 27.50 0.29
N GLY A 282 -13.36 26.53 0.79
CA GLY A 282 -13.59 25.12 0.49
C GLY A 282 -14.97 24.66 0.99
N THR A 283 -15.58 23.76 0.24
CA THR A 283 -16.85 23.12 0.54
C THR A 283 -16.69 21.61 0.55
N VAL A 284 -17.67 20.89 1.11
CA VAL A 284 -17.67 19.42 1.10
C VAL A 284 -17.64 18.86 -0.34
N ILE A 285 -18.19 19.59 -1.31
CA ILE A 285 -18.19 19.18 -2.73
C ILE A 285 -16.77 19.18 -3.30
N ASP A 286 -15.89 20.09 -2.87
CA ASP A 286 -14.50 20.15 -3.33
C ASP A 286 -13.69 18.91 -2.90
N LEU A 287 -14.19 18.15 -1.94
CA LEU A 287 -13.68 16.83 -1.55
C LEU A 287 -14.42 15.70 -2.25
N VAL A 288 -15.76 15.72 -2.26
CA VAL A 288 -16.58 14.61 -2.78
C VAL A 288 -16.46 14.49 -4.30
N LEU A 289 -16.42 15.61 -5.02
CA LEU A 289 -16.42 15.62 -6.48
C LEU A 289 -15.16 14.92 -7.06
N PRO A 290 -13.92 15.25 -6.64
CA PRO A 290 -12.75 14.55 -7.18
C PRO A 290 -12.71 13.06 -6.85
N ILE A 291 -13.20 12.66 -5.67
CA ILE A 291 -13.32 11.25 -5.28
C ILE A 291 -14.30 10.52 -6.20
N VAL A 292 -15.48 11.08 -6.41
CA VAL A 292 -16.51 10.47 -7.28
C VAL A 292 -16.02 10.42 -8.72
N VAL A 293 -15.39 11.49 -9.22
CA VAL A 293 -14.82 11.52 -10.57
C VAL A 293 -13.76 10.44 -10.74
N LEU A 294 -12.86 10.27 -9.77
CA LEU A 294 -11.83 9.23 -9.82
C LEU A 294 -12.44 7.82 -9.75
N ILE A 295 -13.40 7.58 -8.85
CA ILE A 295 -14.11 6.30 -8.78
C ILE A 295 -14.76 5.96 -10.13
N VAL A 296 -15.47 6.92 -10.72
CA VAL A 296 -16.14 6.73 -12.00
C VAL A 296 -15.13 6.55 -13.13
N SER A 297 -14.06 7.35 -13.19
CA SER A 297 -13.03 7.22 -14.22
C SER A 297 -12.31 5.88 -14.12
N SER A 298 -11.92 5.44 -12.92
CA SER A 298 -11.30 4.13 -12.70
C SER A 298 -12.22 2.97 -13.07
N VAL A 299 -13.51 3.02 -12.72
CA VAL A 299 -14.47 1.98 -13.12
C VAL A 299 -14.66 1.97 -14.64
N VAL A 300 -14.81 3.14 -15.27
CA VAL A 300 -14.94 3.27 -16.72
C VAL A 300 -13.67 2.80 -17.44
N GLY A 301 -12.50 3.16 -16.92
CA GLY A 301 -11.20 2.76 -17.44
C GLY A 301 -11.02 1.24 -17.38
N MET A 302 -11.34 0.60 -16.24
CA MET A 302 -11.28 -0.86 -16.11
C MET A 302 -12.22 -1.57 -17.10
N ILE A 303 -13.50 -1.17 -17.21
CA ILE A 303 -14.39 -1.81 -18.18
C ILE A 303 -14.02 -1.49 -19.63
N TYR A 304 -13.42 -0.32 -19.88
CA TYR A 304 -12.93 0.07 -21.20
C TYR A 304 -11.77 -0.82 -21.64
N THR A 305 -10.76 -1.02 -20.78
CA THR A 305 -9.63 -1.90 -21.08
C THR A 305 -10.07 -3.36 -21.22
N GLY A 306 -11.12 -3.74 -20.50
CA GLY A 306 -11.80 -5.03 -20.64
C GLY A 306 -12.70 -5.23 -21.86
N GLY A 307 -12.83 -4.25 -22.75
CA GLY A 307 -13.58 -4.40 -24.00
C GLY A 307 -15.10 -4.22 -23.89
N PHE A 308 -15.62 -3.57 -22.85
CA PHE A 308 -17.07 -3.33 -22.68
C PHE A 308 -17.69 -2.61 -23.87
N PHE A 309 -16.99 -1.61 -24.42
CA PHE A 309 -17.44 -0.87 -25.60
C PHE A 309 -17.29 -1.64 -26.91
N SER A 310 -16.60 -2.79 -26.88
CA SER A 310 -16.43 -3.70 -28.00
C SER A 310 -17.49 -4.81 -28.01
N GLY A 311 -18.43 -4.82 -27.05
CA GLY A 311 -19.58 -5.73 -27.01
C GLY A 311 -19.54 -6.79 -25.89
N GLU A 312 -18.53 -6.77 -25.03
CA GLU A 312 -18.44 -7.67 -23.88
C GLU A 312 -19.42 -7.30 -22.76
N SER A 313 -19.80 -8.29 -21.94
CA SER A 313 -20.67 -8.03 -20.78
C SER A 313 -19.92 -7.24 -19.71
N PHE A 314 -20.63 -6.48 -18.86
CA PHE A 314 -19.99 -5.72 -17.77
C PHE A 314 -19.08 -6.58 -16.89
N ILE A 315 -19.52 -7.80 -16.60
CA ILE A 315 -18.79 -8.75 -15.75
C ILE A 315 -17.54 -9.25 -16.45
N ASP A 316 -17.66 -9.64 -17.72
CA ASP A 316 -16.54 -10.17 -18.50
C ASP A 316 -15.52 -9.08 -18.81
N SER A 317 -15.96 -7.86 -19.09
CA SER A 317 -15.07 -6.72 -19.24
C SER A 317 -14.31 -6.43 -17.96
N PHE A 318 -14.97 -6.45 -16.80
CA PHE A 318 -14.27 -6.23 -15.55
C PHE A 318 -13.25 -7.35 -15.27
N ALA A 319 -13.61 -8.62 -15.53
CA ALA A 319 -12.73 -9.77 -15.34
C ALA A 319 -11.53 -9.76 -16.29
N ASN A 320 -11.67 -9.20 -17.49
CA ASN A 320 -10.59 -9.10 -18.48
C ASN A 320 -9.90 -7.72 -18.46
N SER A 321 -10.14 -6.91 -17.44
CA SER A 321 -9.60 -5.55 -17.37
C SER A 321 -8.10 -5.54 -17.07
N ASP A 322 -7.39 -4.62 -17.72
CA ASP A 322 -6.03 -4.26 -17.34
C ASP A 322 -6.12 -3.22 -16.21
N ALA A 323 -5.78 -3.65 -14.99
CA ALA A 323 -5.87 -2.78 -13.81
C ALA A 323 -4.89 -1.60 -13.88
N SER A 324 -3.69 -1.81 -14.41
CA SER A 324 -2.69 -0.73 -14.49
C SER A 324 -3.14 0.38 -15.43
N LEU A 325 -3.54 0.01 -16.65
CA LEU A 325 -4.02 0.94 -17.65
C LEU A 325 -5.37 1.52 -17.26
N GLY A 326 -6.29 0.69 -16.77
CA GLY A 326 -7.65 1.09 -16.40
C GLY A 326 -7.71 2.08 -15.24
N LEU A 327 -6.81 1.96 -14.25
CA LEU A 327 -6.71 2.93 -13.16
C LEU A 327 -6.04 4.24 -13.57
N ALA A 328 -5.10 4.19 -14.53
CA ALA A 328 -4.37 5.37 -14.99
C ALA A 328 -5.18 6.29 -15.93
N MET A 329 -6.29 5.80 -16.49
CA MET A 329 -7.21 6.53 -17.38
C MET A 329 -8.26 7.34 -16.63
#